data_AF-A0A968UXW1-F1
#
_entry.id   AF-A0A968UXW1-F1
#
_cell.length_a   1.000
_cell.length_b   1.000
_cell.length_c   1.000
_cell.angle_alpha   90.00
_cell.angle_beta   90.00
_cell.angle_gamma   90.00
#
_symmetry.space_group_name_H-M   'P 1'
#
loop_
_entity.id
_entity.type
_entity.pdbx_description
1 polymer ?
#
loop_
_entity_poly.entity_id
_entity_poly.type
_entity_poly.pdbx_seq_one_letter_code
_entity_poly.pdbx_strand_id
1 'polypeptide(L)'
;MRDKLNACKEKKGKVKFYSFYRDFLLVLFHKGLNEPAQNQVVKIEIGKIPYLNGGLFDEHELEKTHSSIDIDDKAFERLFDFFDQYEWHLDTRHAASGKDINPDVIGYIFEKYINDRANMGAYYTKEDITDYISKNCILPYLFDETKRNHAKAFAPDGELWHMVKQSDDQYIYDAVKKE
;
A
#
# COMPACT_ATOMS: atom_id res chain seq x y z
N MET A 1 -15.67 7.58 3.23
CA MET A 1 -15.18 8.80 3.93
C MET A 1 -16.10 9.99 3.69
N ARG A 2 -16.47 10.29 2.43
CA ARG A 2 -17.43 11.36 2.07
C ARG A 2 -18.73 11.33 2.87
N ASP A 3 -19.33 10.15 3.01
CA ASP A 3 -20.59 9.99 3.75
C ASP A 3 -20.45 10.37 5.23
N LYS A 4 -19.31 10.06 5.84
CA LYS A 4 -19.03 10.42 7.24
C LYS A 4 -18.82 11.92 7.39
N LEU A 5 -18.15 12.58 6.44
CA LEU A 5 -18.04 14.04 6.38
C LEU A 5 -19.43 14.70 6.29
N ASN A 6 -20.31 14.19 5.42
CA ASN A 6 -21.67 14.71 5.29
C ASN A 6 -22.49 14.49 6.58
N ALA A 7 -22.40 13.31 7.19
CA ALA A 7 -23.04 13.01 8.47
C ALA A 7 -22.54 13.93 9.61
N CYS A 8 -21.25 14.27 9.65
CA CYS A 8 -20.71 15.24 10.61
C CYS A 8 -21.31 16.63 10.40
N LYS A 9 -21.45 17.10 9.15
CA LYS A 9 -22.06 18.40 8.85
C LYS A 9 -23.52 18.49 9.26
N GLU A 10 -24.29 17.42 9.04
CA GLU A 10 -25.69 17.36 9.48
C GLU A 10 -25.83 17.45 11.00
N LYS A 11 -24.86 16.90 11.75
CA LYS A 11 -24.78 17.02 13.22
C LYS A 11 -24.31 18.41 13.66
N LYS A 12 -23.37 19.03 12.94
CA LYS A 12 -22.83 20.39 13.20
C LYS A 12 -23.91 21.47 13.19
N GLY A 13 -24.92 21.33 12.34
CA GLY A 13 -26.11 22.22 12.35
C GLY A 13 -26.87 22.25 13.68
N LYS A 14 -26.60 21.30 14.60
CA LYS A 14 -27.23 21.21 15.93
C LYS A 14 -26.35 21.73 17.08
N VAL A 15 -25.02 21.76 16.94
CA VAL A 15 -24.07 22.27 17.95
C VAL A 15 -22.74 22.70 17.30
N LYS A 16 -22.18 23.85 17.72
CA LYS A 16 -20.93 24.46 17.18
C LYS A 16 -19.65 23.61 17.28
N PHE A 17 -19.66 22.48 17.99
CA PHE A 17 -18.45 21.74 18.37
C PHE A 17 -18.06 20.61 17.41
N TYR A 18 -18.89 20.31 16.41
CA TYR A 18 -18.69 19.13 15.57
C TYR A 18 -17.95 19.45 14.25
N SER A 19 -16.69 19.00 14.10
CA SER A 19 -15.94 19.03 12.83
C SER A 19 -15.56 17.62 12.41
N PHE A 20 -15.46 17.38 11.11
CA PHE A 20 -15.07 16.06 10.61
C PHE A 20 -13.69 15.62 11.13
N TYR A 21 -12.76 16.58 11.28
CA TYR A 21 -11.46 16.32 11.84
C TYR A 21 -11.55 15.80 13.28
N ARG A 22 -12.20 16.54 14.18
CA ARG A 22 -12.17 16.24 15.60
C ARG A 22 -13.10 15.09 15.99
N ASP A 23 -14.29 15.02 15.40
CA ASP A 23 -15.29 14.03 15.81
C ASP A 23 -15.09 12.68 15.15
N PHE A 24 -14.56 12.67 13.93
CA PHE A 24 -14.46 11.44 13.16
C PHE A 24 -13.00 11.03 12.96
N LEU A 25 -12.14 11.89 12.41
CA LEU A 25 -10.77 11.48 12.07
C LEU A 25 -9.93 11.15 13.30
N LEU A 26 -9.95 11.98 14.36
CA LEU A 26 -9.20 11.68 15.59
C LEU A 26 -9.68 10.38 16.26
N VAL A 27 -10.99 10.15 16.28
CA VAL A 27 -11.57 8.90 16.82
C VAL A 27 -11.16 7.71 15.96
N LEU A 28 -11.28 7.82 14.63
CA LEU A 28 -10.88 6.79 13.68
C LEU A 28 -9.40 6.44 13.84
N PHE A 29 -8.51 7.42 13.88
CA PHE A 29 -7.07 7.18 13.95
C PHE A 29 -6.66 6.64 15.32
N HIS A 30 -6.97 7.33 16.42
CA HIS A 30 -6.42 6.97 17.72
C HIS A 30 -7.25 5.94 18.48
N LYS A 31 -8.57 5.89 18.27
CA LYS A 31 -9.46 4.93 18.97
C LYS A 31 -9.92 3.79 18.08
N GLY A 32 -9.78 3.91 16.76
CA GLY A 32 -10.04 2.83 15.82
C GLY A 32 -8.76 2.10 15.45
N LEU A 33 -7.96 2.74 14.60
CA LEU A 33 -6.82 2.13 13.95
C LEU A 33 -5.63 1.90 14.89
N ASN A 34 -5.49 2.70 15.95
CA ASN A 34 -4.40 2.59 16.92
C ASN A 34 -4.77 1.92 18.26
N GLU A 35 -6.01 1.46 18.44
CA GLU A 35 -6.46 0.82 19.69
C GLU A 35 -6.93 -0.62 19.42
N PRO A 36 -6.21 -1.65 19.93
CA PRO A 36 -6.62 -3.05 19.75
C PRO A 36 -7.95 -3.38 20.47
N ALA A 37 -8.26 -2.71 21.59
CA ALA A 37 -9.45 -2.97 22.39
C ALA A 37 -10.53 -1.89 22.18
N GLN A 38 -11.12 -1.84 20.99
CA GLN A 38 -12.19 -0.89 20.67
C GLN A 38 -13.47 -1.16 21.48
N ASN A 39 -13.94 -0.14 22.20
CA ASN A 39 -15.20 -0.19 22.92
C ASN A 39 -16.42 -0.15 21.96
N GLN A 40 -17.62 -0.45 22.46
CA GLN A 40 -18.82 -0.54 21.63
C GLN A 40 -19.27 0.82 21.07
N VAL A 41 -19.01 1.91 21.78
CA VAL A 41 -19.36 3.27 21.34
C VAL A 41 -18.57 3.66 20.09
N VAL A 42 -17.25 3.43 20.12
CA VAL A 42 -16.36 3.66 18.98
C VAL A 42 -16.80 2.81 17.79
N LYS A 43 -17.10 1.52 18.01
CA LYS A 43 -17.58 0.62 16.93
C LYS A 43 -18.87 1.09 16.29
N ILE A 44 -19.78 1.74 17.03
CA ILE A 44 -20.99 2.34 16.47
C ILE A 44 -20.65 3.56 15.62
N GLU A 45 -19.68 4.36 16.05
CA GLU A 45 -19.29 5.61 15.40
C GLU A 45 -18.49 5.39 14.10
N ILE A 46 -17.43 4.59 14.16
CA ILE A 46 -16.51 4.37 13.03
C ILE A 46 -16.76 3.06 12.28
N GLY A 47 -17.53 2.14 12.86
CA GLY A 47 -17.76 0.79 12.31
C GLY A 47 -16.76 -0.25 12.83
N LYS A 48 -16.75 -1.42 12.19
CA LYS A 48 -15.80 -2.49 12.49
C LYS A 48 -14.51 -2.25 11.70
N ILE A 49 -13.55 -1.59 12.34
CA ILE A 49 -12.25 -1.26 11.74
C ILE A 49 -11.17 -2.14 12.39
N PRO A 50 -10.26 -2.77 11.62
CA PRO A 50 -9.16 -3.51 12.20
C PRO A 50 -8.19 -2.57 12.90
N TYR A 51 -7.58 -3.05 13.98
CA TYR A 51 -6.38 -2.41 14.51
C TYR A 51 -5.23 -2.57 13.52
N LEU A 52 -4.56 -1.48 13.18
CA LEU A 52 -3.39 -1.45 12.32
C LEU A 52 -2.20 -0.98 13.15
N ASN A 53 -1.37 -1.94 13.57
CA ASN A 53 -0.12 -1.66 14.28
C ASN A 53 0.91 -1.00 13.35
N GLY A 54 1.88 -0.28 13.92
CA GLY A 54 3.03 0.26 13.18
C GLY A 54 3.32 1.75 13.40
N GLY A 55 2.73 2.38 14.41
CA GLY A 55 2.99 3.78 14.79
C GLY A 55 2.51 4.85 13.79
N LEU A 56 1.90 4.43 12.66
CA LEU A 56 1.37 5.34 11.64
C LEU A 56 0.23 6.22 12.17
N PHE A 57 -0.55 5.71 13.13
CA PHE A 57 -1.70 6.39 13.74
C PHE A 57 -1.44 6.85 15.18
N ASP A 58 -0.16 6.88 15.58
CA ASP A 58 0.24 7.50 16.84
C ASP A 58 -0.03 9.00 16.79
N GLU A 59 -0.43 9.55 17.94
CA GLU A 59 -0.67 10.98 18.07
C GLU A 59 0.63 11.74 17.76
N HIS A 60 0.57 12.59 16.73
CA HIS A 60 1.73 13.34 16.28
C HIS A 60 2.05 14.48 17.25
N GLU A 61 3.32 14.91 17.31
CA GLU A 61 3.72 16.01 18.20
C GLU A 61 2.94 17.30 17.97
N LEU A 62 2.54 17.57 16.72
CA LEU A 62 1.67 18.72 16.38
C LEU A 62 0.29 18.64 17.04
N GLU A 63 -0.28 17.44 17.15
CA GLU A 63 -1.58 17.23 17.79
C GLU A 63 -1.48 17.40 19.30
N LYS A 64 -0.36 16.92 19.89
CA LYS A 64 -0.07 17.10 21.32
C LYS A 64 0.19 18.56 21.69
N THR A 65 0.99 19.27 20.89
CA THR A 65 1.36 20.68 21.18
C THR A 65 0.24 21.66 20.87
N HIS A 66 -0.66 21.31 19.94
CA HIS A 66 -1.78 22.15 19.54
C HIS A 66 -3.12 21.42 19.67
N SER A 67 -3.54 21.19 20.91
CA SER A 67 -4.79 20.48 21.23
C SER A 67 -6.07 21.13 20.67
N SER A 68 -6.01 22.40 20.29
CA SER A 68 -7.08 23.17 19.67
C SER A 68 -7.08 23.14 18.14
N ILE A 69 -6.20 22.36 17.49
CA ILE A 69 -6.25 22.19 16.03
C ILE A 69 -7.65 21.75 15.63
N ASP A 70 -8.20 22.48 14.68
CA ASP A 70 -9.43 22.16 14.00
C ASP A 70 -9.29 22.50 12.52
N ILE A 71 -9.54 21.53 11.66
CA ILE A 71 -9.38 21.65 10.22
C ILE A 71 -10.77 21.79 9.60
N ASP A 72 -10.95 22.86 8.83
CA ASP A 72 -12.25 23.16 8.20
C ASP A 72 -12.69 22.04 7.26
N ASP A 73 -13.98 21.69 7.32
CA ASP A 73 -14.60 20.64 6.51
C ASP A 73 -14.38 20.85 5.00
N LYS A 74 -14.27 22.10 4.52
CA LYS A 74 -13.98 22.43 3.12
C LYS A 74 -12.61 21.96 2.67
N ALA A 75 -11.64 21.83 3.58
CA ALA A 75 -10.34 21.26 3.23
C ALA A 75 -10.49 19.78 2.84
N PHE A 76 -11.30 19.02 3.59
CA PHE A 76 -11.57 17.62 3.30
C PHE A 76 -12.46 17.44 2.07
N GLU A 77 -13.40 18.35 1.80
CA GLU A 77 -14.15 18.35 0.54
C GLU A 77 -13.21 18.40 -0.67
N ARG A 78 -12.31 19.40 -0.70
CA ARG A 78 -11.34 19.54 -1.78
C ARG A 78 -10.41 18.33 -1.89
N LEU A 79 -9.99 17.80 -0.74
CA LEU A 79 -9.11 16.63 -0.70
C LEU A 79 -9.79 15.40 -1.30
N PHE A 80 -11.03 15.13 -0.89
CA PHE A 80 -11.78 14.01 -1.42
C PHE A 80 -12.17 14.22 -2.88
N ASP A 81 -12.47 15.45 -3.32
CA ASP A 81 -12.76 15.74 -4.74
C ASP A 81 -11.54 15.48 -5.63
N PHE A 82 -10.35 15.63 -5.08
CA PHE A 82 -9.11 15.23 -5.74
C PHE A 82 -8.91 13.71 -5.70
N PHE A 83 -9.07 13.06 -4.54
CA PHE A 83 -8.90 11.62 -4.40
C PHE A 83 -9.90 10.78 -5.19
N ASP A 84 -11.13 11.26 -5.36
CA ASP A 84 -12.18 10.58 -6.13
C ASP A 84 -11.88 10.56 -7.65
N GLN A 85 -10.82 11.25 -8.11
CA GLN A 85 -10.35 11.19 -9.50
C GLN A 85 -9.44 9.98 -9.77
N TYR A 86 -9.07 9.24 -8.72
CA TYR A 86 -8.12 8.14 -8.75
C TYR A 86 -8.73 6.84 -8.23
N GLU A 87 -8.23 5.71 -8.71
CA GLU A 87 -8.60 4.40 -8.22
C GLU A 87 -7.57 3.90 -7.20
N TRP A 88 -8.04 3.66 -5.97
CA TRP A 88 -7.20 3.32 -4.82
C TRP A 88 -7.07 1.80 -4.65
N HIS A 89 -6.79 1.10 -5.75
CA HIS A 89 -6.35 -0.29 -5.75
C HIS A 89 -5.07 -0.40 -6.57
N LEU A 90 -4.31 -1.48 -6.33
CA LEU A 90 -3.08 -1.73 -7.08
C LEU A 90 -3.45 -2.27 -8.46
N ASP A 91 -3.16 -1.50 -9.50
CA ASP A 91 -3.19 -2.01 -10.88
C ASP A 91 -1.77 -2.11 -11.43
N THR A 92 -1.33 -3.36 -11.66
CA THR A 92 -0.02 -3.69 -12.24
C THR A 92 -0.11 -4.06 -13.72
N ARG A 93 -1.27 -3.87 -14.37
CA ARG A 93 -1.47 -4.24 -15.76
C ARG A 93 -0.95 -3.15 -16.70
N HIS A 94 -0.45 -3.57 -17.85
CA HIS A 94 0.00 -2.67 -18.93
C HIS A 94 -1.11 -1.77 -19.50
N ALA A 95 -2.38 -2.14 -19.31
CA ALA A 95 -3.55 -1.37 -19.76
C ALA A 95 -4.10 -0.42 -18.68
N ALA A 96 -3.31 -0.10 -17.64
CA ALA A 96 -3.72 0.77 -16.55
C ALA A 96 -4.21 2.12 -17.09
N SER A 97 -5.22 2.68 -16.41
CA SER A 97 -5.88 3.92 -16.83
C SER A 97 -5.03 5.17 -16.61
N GLY A 98 -3.89 5.02 -15.91
CA GLY A 98 -3.06 6.12 -15.41
C GLY A 98 -3.65 6.82 -14.18
N LYS A 99 -4.78 6.34 -13.66
CA LYS A 99 -5.45 6.85 -12.46
C LYS A 99 -5.38 5.89 -11.27
N ASP A 100 -4.83 4.71 -11.49
CA ASP A 100 -4.64 3.67 -10.49
C ASP A 100 -3.36 3.93 -9.68
N ILE A 101 -3.29 3.39 -8.47
CA ILE A 101 -2.03 3.36 -7.73
C ILE A 101 -1.17 2.22 -8.27
N ASN A 102 0.06 2.54 -8.68
CA ASN A 102 1.05 1.54 -9.07
C ASN A 102 2.26 1.56 -8.10
N PRO A 103 3.14 0.55 -8.15
CA PRO A 103 4.32 0.47 -7.29
C PRO A 103 5.24 1.69 -7.40
N ASP A 104 5.35 2.33 -8.56
CA ASP A 104 6.18 3.53 -8.75
C ASP A 104 5.68 4.72 -7.93
N VAL A 105 4.36 4.95 -7.87
CA VAL A 105 3.75 6.01 -7.07
C VAL A 105 4.03 5.79 -5.58
N ILE A 106 3.92 4.54 -5.11
CA ILE A 106 4.24 4.18 -3.72
C ILE A 106 5.73 4.41 -3.45
N GLY A 107 6.59 3.96 -4.37
CA GLY A 107 8.04 4.18 -4.33
C GLY A 107 8.36 5.66 -4.18
N TYR A 108 7.83 6.50 -5.06
CA TYR A 108 8.05 7.95 -5.03
C TYR A 108 7.62 8.60 -3.71
N ILE A 109 6.45 8.23 -3.17
CA ILE A 109 5.97 8.74 -1.87
C ILE A 109 6.92 8.32 -0.76
N PHE A 110 7.34 7.05 -0.75
CA PHE A 110 8.22 6.50 0.27
C PHE A 110 9.61 7.14 0.23
N GLU A 111 10.20 7.26 -0.96
CA GLU A 111 11.47 7.96 -1.17
C GLU A 111 11.42 9.38 -0.60
N LYS A 112 10.41 10.15 -0.99
CA LYS A 112 10.27 11.53 -0.53
C LYS A 112 10.16 11.61 0.99
N TYR A 113 9.33 10.77 1.59
CA TYR A 113 9.08 10.81 3.03
C TYR A 113 10.27 10.32 3.86
N ILE A 114 10.96 9.26 3.43
CA ILE A 114 12.10 8.69 4.16
C ILE A 114 13.37 9.52 3.98
N ASN A 115 13.64 10.01 2.76
CA ASN A 115 14.80 10.85 2.52
C ASN A 115 14.70 12.16 3.34
N ASP A 116 13.50 12.74 3.43
CA ASP A 116 13.27 13.94 4.25
C ASP A 116 13.41 13.69 5.77
N ARG A 117 13.13 12.47 6.25
CA ARG A 117 13.12 12.15 7.70
C ARG A 117 14.39 11.52 8.23
N ALA A 118 15.07 10.70 7.42
CA ALA A 118 16.12 9.81 7.91
C ALA A 118 17.47 10.00 7.22
N ASN A 119 17.57 10.81 6.15
CA ASN A 119 18.76 10.91 5.28
C ASN A 119 19.31 9.53 4.85
N MET A 120 18.46 8.51 4.88
CA MET A 120 18.79 7.18 4.40
C MET A 120 18.41 7.18 2.94
N GLY A 121 19.40 7.18 2.03
CA GLY A 121 19.21 7.21 0.58
C GLY A 121 18.37 6.03 0.08
N ALA A 122 17.06 6.12 0.31
CA ALA A 122 16.06 5.15 -0.05
C ALA A 122 15.59 5.51 -1.44
N TYR A 123 15.82 4.58 -2.37
CA TYR A 123 15.43 4.68 -3.76
C TYR A 123 14.70 3.40 -4.15
N TYR A 124 13.53 3.57 -4.73
CA TYR A 124 12.73 2.52 -5.30
C TYR A 124 13.43 1.95 -6.53
N THR A 125 13.60 0.64 -6.53
CA THR A 125 14.15 -0.08 -7.69
C THR A 125 12.98 -0.47 -8.59
N LYS A 126 13.03 0.00 -9.84
CA LYS A 126 11.98 -0.26 -10.83
C LYS A 126 11.82 -1.74 -11.14
N GLU A 127 10.61 -2.10 -11.61
CA GLU A 127 10.22 -3.48 -11.90
C GLU A 127 11.18 -4.16 -12.89
N ASP A 128 11.58 -3.48 -13.96
CA ASP A 128 12.52 -4.00 -14.97
C ASP A 128 13.87 -4.41 -14.37
N ILE A 129 14.40 -3.62 -13.44
CA ILE A 129 15.64 -3.93 -12.73
C ILE A 129 15.42 -5.11 -11.78
N THR A 130 14.31 -5.13 -11.03
CA THR A 130 14.02 -6.24 -10.11
C THR A 130 13.75 -7.55 -10.86
N ASP A 131 13.10 -7.51 -12.03
CA ASP A 131 12.86 -8.65 -12.90
C ASP A 131 14.18 -9.18 -13.45
N TYR A 132 15.05 -8.29 -13.93
CA TYR A 132 16.39 -8.66 -14.38
C TYR A 132 17.21 -9.35 -13.28
N ILE A 133 17.29 -8.78 -12.08
CA ILE A 133 18.03 -9.35 -10.96
C ILE A 133 17.43 -10.72 -10.57
N SER A 134 16.10 -10.81 -10.51
CA SER A 134 15.42 -12.06 -10.14
C SER A 134 15.68 -13.17 -11.16
N LYS A 135 15.57 -12.87 -12.46
CA LYS A 135 15.80 -13.83 -13.54
C LYS A 135 17.25 -14.28 -13.68
N ASN A 136 18.21 -13.44 -13.32
CA ASN A 136 19.65 -13.76 -13.47
C ASN A 136 20.32 -14.27 -12.19
N CYS A 137 19.73 -14.06 -11.01
CA CYS A 137 20.34 -14.49 -9.74
C CYS A 137 19.47 -15.50 -9.00
N ILE A 138 18.16 -15.21 -8.84
CA ILE A 138 17.27 -16.03 -8.01
C ILE A 138 16.84 -17.28 -8.77
N LEU A 139 16.35 -17.14 -10.01
CA LEU A 139 15.87 -18.28 -10.80
C LEU A 139 16.96 -19.32 -11.08
N PRO A 140 18.20 -18.96 -11.47
CA PRO A 140 19.25 -19.95 -11.69
C PRO A 140 19.57 -20.72 -10.41
N TYR A 141 19.64 -20.03 -9.27
CA TYR A 141 19.83 -20.69 -7.97
C TYR A 141 18.70 -21.68 -7.65
N LEU A 142 17.44 -21.27 -7.83
CA LEU A 142 16.29 -22.14 -7.59
C LEU A 142 16.29 -23.37 -8.51
N PHE A 143 16.67 -23.22 -9.78
CA PHE A 143 16.80 -24.36 -10.69
C PHE A 143 17.94 -25.29 -10.30
N ASP A 144 19.11 -24.74 -9.94
CA ASP A 144 20.24 -25.54 -9.47
C ASP A 144 19.89 -26.35 -8.21
N GLU A 145 19.25 -25.71 -7.22
CA GLU A 145 18.85 -26.42 -6.01
C GLU A 145 17.75 -27.44 -6.25
N THR A 146 16.77 -27.10 -7.09
CA THR A 146 15.71 -28.06 -7.42
C THR A 146 16.27 -29.25 -8.18
N LYS A 147 17.23 -29.04 -9.10
CA LYS A 147 17.93 -30.12 -9.80
C LYS A 147 18.75 -30.99 -8.85
N ARG A 148 19.43 -30.41 -7.84
CA ARG A 148 20.18 -31.19 -6.82
C ARG A 148 19.27 -32.12 -6.02
N ASN A 149 18.06 -31.67 -5.67
CA ASN A 149 17.13 -32.44 -4.84
C ASN A 149 16.16 -33.32 -5.67
N HIS A 150 15.88 -32.93 -6.91
CA HIS A 150 14.87 -33.55 -7.79
C HIS A 150 15.37 -33.70 -9.23
N ALA A 151 16.56 -34.28 -9.41
CA ALA A 151 17.26 -34.38 -10.71
C ALA A 151 16.40 -34.94 -11.86
N LYS A 152 15.49 -35.90 -11.59
CA LYS A 152 14.62 -36.50 -12.62
C LYS A 152 13.61 -35.52 -13.20
N ALA A 153 13.13 -34.57 -12.40
CA ALA A 153 12.15 -33.58 -12.85
C ALA A 153 12.78 -32.51 -13.77
N PHE A 154 14.09 -32.28 -13.63
CA PHE A 154 14.89 -31.33 -14.42
C PHE A 154 15.78 -32.01 -15.48
N ALA A 155 15.53 -33.29 -15.77
CA ALA A 155 16.16 -33.95 -16.91
C ALA A 155 15.73 -33.27 -18.23
N PRO A 156 16.51 -33.41 -19.33
CA PRO A 156 16.15 -32.81 -20.62
C PRO A 156 14.75 -33.21 -21.14
N ASP A 157 14.27 -34.39 -20.75
CA ASP A 157 12.95 -34.96 -21.02
C ASP A 157 11.96 -34.81 -19.85
N GLY A 158 12.36 -34.14 -18.77
CA GLY A 158 11.56 -33.89 -17.60
C GLY A 158 10.45 -32.86 -17.87
N GLU A 159 9.26 -33.14 -17.36
CA GLU A 159 8.06 -32.31 -17.54
C GLU A 159 8.29 -30.84 -17.10
N LEU A 160 9.01 -30.64 -16.00
CA LEU A 160 9.33 -29.31 -15.45
C LEU A 160 10.25 -28.52 -16.38
N TRP A 161 11.29 -29.16 -16.93
CA TRP A 161 12.21 -28.50 -17.86
C TRP A 161 11.53 -28.15 -19.18
N HIS A 162 10.68 -29.04 -19.69
CA HIS A 162 9.89 -28.80 -20.89
C HIS A 162 8.92 -27.63 -20.70
N MET A 163 8.22 -27.57 -19.56
CA MET A 163 7.33 -26.46 -19.21
C MET A 163 8.07 -25.12 -19.17
N VAL A 164 9.26 -25.09 -18.54
CA VAL A 164 10.07 -23.87 -18.44
C VAL A 164 10.63 -23.43 -19.79
N LYS A 165 11.07 -24.34 -20.67
CA LYS A 165 11.52 -23.96 -22.02
C LYS A 165 10.39 -23.38 -22.89
N GLN A 166 9.16 -23.79 -22.64
CA GLN A 166 7.97 -23.37 -23.40
C GLN A 166 7.25 -22.16 -22.80
N SER A 167 7.76 -21.58 -21.71
CA SER A 167 7.12 -20.45 -21.04
C SER A 167 7.35 -19.09 -21.71
N ASP A 168 7.79 -19.05 -22.97
CA ASP A 168 8.36 -17.84 -23.58
C ASP A 168 9.36 -17.16 -22.62
N ASP A 169 9.33 -15.84 -22.50
CA ASP A 169 10.22 -15.07 -21.63
C ASP A 169 9.64 -14.83 -20.22
N GLN A 170 8.62 -15.60 -19.86
CA GLN A 170 7.95 -15.47 -18.57
C GLN A 170 8.87 -15.81 -17.40
N TYR A 171 9.66 -16.90 -17.52
CA TYR A 171 10.56 -17.35 -16.46
C TYR A 171 12.02 -17.26 -16.85
N ILE A 172 12.40 -17.65 -18.07
CA ILE A 172 13.80 -17.59 -18.52
C ILE A 172 13.94 -16.93 -19.87
N TYR A 173 15.03 -16.19 -20.04
CA TYR A 173 15.40 -15.61 -21.32
C TYR A 173 15.81 -16.70 -22.32
N ASP A 174 15.65 -16.41 -23.61
CA ASP A 174 16.06 -17.29 -24.72
C ASP A 174 17.50 -17.80 -24.64
N ALA A 175 18.42 -17.06 -24.03
CA ALA A 175 19.79 -17.49 -23.83
C ALA A 175 19.89 -18.75 -22.94
N VAL A 176 19.06 -18.83 -21.90
CA VAL A 176 19.04 -19.94 -20.93
C VAL A 176 18.31 -21.16 -21.49
N LYS A 177 17.38 -20.96 -22.44
CA LYS A 177 16.68 -22.07 -23.12
C LYS A 177 17.58 -22.91 -24.02
N LYS A 178 18.77 -22.41 -24.40
CA LYS A 178 19.70 -23.07 -25.32
C LYS A 178 20.72 -23.99 -24.63
N GLU A 179 20.82 -23.89 -23.30
CA GLU A 179 21.55 -24.84 -22.45
C GLU A 179 20.73 -26.13 -22.23
#